data_AF-A0A7C0V0S4-F1
#
_entry.id   AF-A0A7C0V0S4-F1
#
_cell.length_a   1.000
_cell.length_b   1.000
_cell.length_c   1.000
_cell.angle_alpha   90.00
_cell.angle_beta   90.00
_cell.angle_gamma   90.00
#
_symmetry.space_group_name_H-M   'P 1'
#
loop_
_entity.id
_entity.type
_entity.pdbx_description
1 polymer ?
#
loop_
_entity_poly.entity_id
_entity_poly.type
_entity_poly.pdbx_seq_one_letter_code
_entity_poly.pdbx_strand_id
1 'polypeptide(L)'
;MAMYEHNERAFWALVGNTGAAKWADAAVAYITFYHLLFKGFPIDICVESMKVASGDHNFIWHSGQDTRAAWLTYIRNKLPGLGQRIDEATKTVS
;
A
#
# COMPACT_ATOMS: atom_id res chain seq x y z
N MET A 1 11.67 11.74 5.73
CA MET A 1 11.85 11.97 7.17
C MET A 1 12.28 10.68 7.83
N ALA A 2 13.03 10.82 8.91
CA ALA A 2 13.89 9.84 9.56
C ALA A 2 13.20 8.53 9.95
N MET A 3 14.01 7.47 9.92
CA MET A 3 13.71 6.12 10.37
C MET A 3 13.41 6.17 11.87
N TYR A 4 12.13 6.03 12.24
CA TYR A 4 11.67 5.96 13.63
C TYR A 4 11.84 4.52 14.14
N GLU A 5 12.53 4.34 15.26
CA GLU A 5 12.87 3.04 15.86
C GLU A 5 11.74 2.44 16.73
N HIS A 6 10.57 3.08 16.76
CA HIS A 6 9.37 2.50 17.35
C HIS A 6 8.53 1.87 16.26
N ASN A 7 8.04 0.66 16.54
CA ASN A 7 7.48 -0.39 15.67
C ASN A 7 6.22 -0.01 14.86
N GLU A 8 6.04 1.26 14.53
CA GLU A 8 4.97 1.74 13.65
C GLU A 8 5.41 1.60 12.20
N ARG A 9 4.72 0.73 11.46
CA ARG A 9 4.93 0.58 10.03
C ARG A 9 4.71 1.93 9.36
N ALA A 10 5.62 2.33 8.47
CA ALA A 10 5.56 3.60 7.74
C ALA A 10 4.19 3.86 7.08
N PHE A 11 3.49 2.80 6.69
CA PHE A 11 2.08 2.81 6.32
C PHE A 11 1.47 1.43 6.55
N TRP A 12 0.16 1.38 6.76
CA TRP A 12 -0.60 0.14 6.89
C TRP A 12 -1.01 -0.44 5.53
N ALA A 13 -1.57 0.39 4.65
CA ALA A 13 -1.97 0.04 3.31
C ALA A 13 -1.72 1.21 2.36
N LEU A 14 -1.44 0.91 1.10
CA LEU A 14 -1.35 1.86 0.01
C LEU A 14 -2.60 1.71 -0.86
N VAL A 15 -3.35 2.79 -1.05
CA VAL A 15 -4.49 2.85 -1.99
C VAL A 15 -4.14 3.89 -3.06
N GLY A 16 -4.31 3.53 -4.33
CA GLY A 16 -3.92 4.42 -5.42
C GLY A 16 -4.44 3.97 -6.77
N ASN A 17 -4.22 4.79 -7.79
CA ASN A 17 -4.59 4.50 -9.17
C ASN A 17 -3.35 4.05 -9.95
N THR A 18 -3.46 2.99 -10.75
CA THR A 18 -2.34 2.49 -11.58
C THR A 18 -2.20 3.21 -12.93
N GLY A 19 -3.19 4.02 -13.30
CA GLY A 19 -3.22 4.80 -14.52
C GLY A 19 -3.23 6.31 -14.24
N ALA A 20 -3.90 7.05 -15.13
CA ALA A 20 -4.10 8.48 -15.00
C ALA A 20 -5.54 8.77 -14.57
N ALA A 21 -5.74 9.04 -13.27
CA ALA A 21 -7.03 9.48 -12.78
C ALA A 21 -7.26 10.96 -13.12
N LYS A 22 -8.38 11.29 -13.76
CA LYS A 22 -8.81 12.68 -13.88
C LYS A 22 -9.16 13.20 -12.49
N TRP A 23 -8.94 14.50 -12.26
CA TRP A 23 -9.15 15.09 -10.94
C TRP A 23 -10.58 14.90 -10.41
N ALA A 24 -11.60 15.10 -11.25
CA ALA A 24 -13.00 14.94 -10.85
C ALA A 24 -13.30 13.49 -10.41
N ASP A 25 -12.85 12.51 -11.18
CA ASP A 25 -13.07 11.09 -10.89
C ASP A 25 -12.30 10.69 -9.62
N ALA A 26 -11.06 11.17 -9.45
CA ALA A 26 -10.28 10.95 -8.25
C ALA A 26 -10.93 11.54 -6.99
N ALA A 27 -11.51 12.75 -7.08
CA ALA A 27 -12.23 13.37 -5.97
C ALA A 27 -13.44 12.53 -5.54
N VAL A 28 -14.24 12.05 -6.51
CA VAL A 28 -15.38 11.15 -6.25
C VAL A 28 -14.92 9.81 -5.67
N ALA A 29 -13.80 9.28 -6.15
CA ALA A 29 -13.24 8.03 -5.65
C ALA A 29 -12.83 8.17 -4.17
N TYR A 30 -11.99 9.15 -3.84
CA TYR A 30 -11.47 9.31 -2.49
C TYR A 30 -12.53 9.74 -1.48
N ILE A 31 -13.51 10.57 -1.86
CA ILE A 31 -14.59 10.93 -0.93
C ILE A 31 -15.45 9.70 -0.59
N THR A 32 -15.75 8.85 -1.57
CA THR A 32 -16.46 7.57 -1.37
C THR A 32 -15.65 6.63 -0.48
N PHE A 33 -14.36 6.48 -0.77
CA PHE A 33 -13.44 5.64 0.01
C PHE A 33 -13.40 6.06 1.48
N TYR A 34 -13.10 7.33 1.77
CA TYR A 34 -12.99 7.81 3.16
C TYR A 34 -14.34 7.83 3.88
N HIS A 35 -15.44 8.09 3.17
CA HIS A 35 -16.77 8.01 3.76
C HIS A 35 -17.08 6.61 4.31
N LEU A 36 -16.73 5.55 3.56
CA LEU A 36 -16.94 4.17 3.99
C LEU A 36 -15.90 3.72 5.01
N LEU A 37 -14.64 4.11 4.84
CA LEU A 37 -13.57 3.76 5.77
C LEU A 37 -13.88 4.26 7.19
N PHE A 38 -14.30 5.52 7.34
CA PHE A 38 -14.66 6.07 8.65
C PHE A 38 -15.95 5.50 9.23
N LYS A 39 -16.74 4.80 8.43
CA LYS A 39 -17.90 4.02 8.89
C LYS A 39 -17.53 2.59 9.31
N GLY A 40 -16.26 2.21 9.22
CA GLY A 40 -15.77 0.89 9.63
C GLY A 40 -15.99 -0.20 8.59
N PHE A 41 -16.25 0.15 7.32
CA PHE A 41 -16.32 -0.85 6.27
C PHE A 41 -14.92 -1.44 5.96
N PRO A 42 -14.84 -2.72 5.58
CA PRO A 42 -13.59 -3.33 5.14
C PRO A 42 -12.95 -2.57 3.96
N ILE A 43 -11.62 -2.52 3.90
CA ILE A 43 -10.89 -1.78 2.86
C ILE A 43 -11.24 -2.27 1.45
N ASP A 44 -11.43 -3.57 1.26
CA ASP A 44 -11.86 -4.15 -0.03
C ASP A 44 -13.18 -3.55 -0.50
N ILE A 45 -14.16 -3.42 0.40
CA ILE A 45 -15.46 -2.82 0.10
C ILE A 45 -15.31 -1.33 -0.22
N CYS A 46 -14.43 -0.61 0.49
CA CYS A 46 -14.17 0.80 0.23
C CYS A 46 -13.55 1.00 -1.17
N VAL A 47 -12.60 0.14 -1.56
CA VAL A 47 -11.92 0.20 -2.86
C VAL A 47 -12.84 -0.21 -4.01
N GLU A 48 -13.68 -1.21 -3.84
CA GLU A 48 -14.67 -1.55 -4.86
C GLU A 48 -15.72 -0.43 -5.01
N SER A 49 -16.16 0.17 -3.92
CA SER A 49 -17.11 1.28 -3.96
C SER A 49 -16.52 2.53 -4.62
N MET A 50 -15.24 2.86 -4.38
CA MET A 50 -14.60 4.01 -5.03
C MET A 50 -14.44 3.81 -6.55
N LYS A 51 -14.19 2.58 -7.01
CA LYS A 51 -14.17 2.26 -8.45
C LYS A 51 -15.53 2.50 -9.08
N VAL A 52 -16.59 1.98 -8.45
CA VAL A 52 -17.97 2.13 -8.94
C VAL A 52 -18.39 3.60 -8.97
N ALA A 53 -18.13 4.34 -7.90
CA ALA A 53 -18.55 5.75 -7.79
C ALA A 53 -17.82 6.67 -8.78
N SER A 54 -16.52 6.45 -8.99
CA SER A 54 -15.71 7.26 -9.92
C SER A 54 -15.81 6.82 -11.38
N GLY A 55 -16.27 5.60 -11.63
CA GLY A 55 -16.21 4.96 -12.95
C GLY A 55 -14.81 4.50 -13.37
N ASP A 56 -13.79 4.69 -12.54
CA ASP A 56 -12.40 4.30 -12.82
C ASP A 56 -12.03 3.00 -12.08
N HIS A 57 -11.72 1.96 -12.84
CA HIS A 57 -11.41 0.63 -12.31
C HIS A 57 -9.92 0.41 -12.03
N ASN A 58 -9.08 1.42 -12.26
CA ASN A 58 -7.62 1.36 -12.03
C ASN A 58 -7.22 1.60 -10.57
N PHE A 59 -8.18 1.85 -9.67
CA PHE A 59 -7.89 1.93 -8.25
C PHE A 59 -7.56 0.56 -7.67
N ILE A 60 -6.48 0.47 -6.92
CA ILE A 60 -6.04 -0.76 -6.24
C ILE A 60 -5.60 -0.45 -4.83
N TRP A 61 -5.49 -1.50 -4.00
CA TRP A 61 -4.82 -1.39 -2.72
C TRP A 61 -3.85 -2.54 -2.49
N HIS A 62 -2.81 -2.26 -1.71
CA HIS A 62 -1.84 -3.24 -1.24
C HIS A 62 -1.58 -3.04 0.25
N SER A 63 -1.45 -4.13 0.99
CA SER A 63 -0.98 -4.02 2.37
C SER A 63 0.50 -3.64 2.40
N GLY A 64 0.93 -2.93 3.45
CA GLY A 64 2.34 -2.63 3.67
C GLY A 64 3.18 -3.89 3.86
N GLN A 65 2.59 -5.00 4.32
CA GLN A 65 3.28 -6.28 4.45
C GLN A 65 3.55 -6.90 3.09
N ASP A 66 2.55 -6.93 2.21
CA ASP A 66 2.69 -7.51 0.87
C ASP A 66 3.70 -6.70 0.06
N THR A 67 3.62 -5.38 0.15
CA THR A 67 4.56 -4.46 -0.51
C THR A 67 5.99 -4.70 -0.02
N ARG A 68 6.19 -4.84 1.30
CA ARG A 68 7.50 -5.14 1.89
C ARG A 68 8.02 -6.51 1.45
N ALA A 69 7.17 -7.54 1.48
CA ALA A 69 7.55 -8.90 1.10
C ALA A 69 7.94 -9.00 -0.38
N ALA A 70 7.16 -8.35 -1.25
CA ALA A 70 7.46 -8.26 -2.68
C ALA A 70 8.79 -7.53 -2.93
N TRP A 71 9.04 -6.42 -2.23
CA TRP A 71 10.28 -5.67 -2.33
C TRP A 71 11.51 -6.48 -1.87
N LEU A 72 11.40 -7.18 -0.73
CA LEU A 72 12.47 -8.05 -0.24
C LEU A 72 12.80 -9.17 -1.24
N THR A 73 11.77 -9.77 -1.84
CA THR A 73 11.94 -10.78 -2.88
C THR A 73 12.63 -10.21 -4.12
N TYR A 74 12.21 -9.02 -4.57
CA TYR A 74 12.84 -8.32 -5.69
C TYR A 74 14.33 -8.06 -5.44
N ILE A 75 14.69 -7.55 -4.26
CA ILE A 75 16.09 -7.30 -3.90
C ILE A 75 16.90 -8.59 -3.90
N ARG A 76 16.41 -9.66 -3.28
CA ARG A 76 17.14 -10.94 -3.22
C ARG A 76 17.46 -11.48 -4.62
N ASN A 77 16.52 -11.33 -5.55
CA ASN A 77 16.68 -11.82 -6.92
C ASN A 77 17.58 -10.93 -7.79
N LYS A 78 17.59 -9.62 -7.57
CA LYS A 78 18.35 -8.65 -8.39
C LYS A 78 19.72 -8.28 -7.82
N LEU A 79 19.90 -8.35 -6.51
CA LEU A 79 21.09 -7.88 -5.79
C LEU A 79 21.45 -8.88 -4.67
N PRO A 80 22.02 -10.04 -4.99
CA PRO A 80 22.25 -11.12 -4.02
C PRO A 80 23.12 -10.69 -2.83
N GLY A 81 24.11 -9.82 -3.04
CA GLY A 81 24.96 -9.27 -1.97
C GLY A 81 24.23 -8.30 -1.01
N LEU A 82 23.14 -7.65 -1.46
CA LEU A 82 22.28 -6.84 -0.59
C LEU A 82 21.28 -7.74 0.16
N GLY A 83 20.80 -8.81 -0.49
CA GLY A 83 19.91 -9.80 0.12
C GLY A 83 20.50 -10.44 1.37
N GLN A 84 21.78 -10.86 1.32
CA GLN A 84 22.48 -11.46 2.46
C GLN A 84 22.56 -10.50 3.66
N ARG A 85 22.88 -9.21 3.42
CA ARG A 85 22.98 -8.19 4.48
C ARG A 85 21.63 -7.89 5.14
N ILE A 86 20.54 -7.94 4.37
CA ILE A 86 19.18 -7.75 4.91
C ILE A 86 18.80 -8.94 5.80
N ASP A 87 19.12 -10.17 5.38
CA ASP A 87 18.82 -11.37 6.17
C ASP A 87 19.59 -11.40 7.50
N GLU A 88 20.84 -10.93 7.51
CA GLU A 88 21.65 -10.74 8.73
C GLU A 88 21.03 -9.69 9.66
N ALA A 89 20.67 -8.51 9.13
CA ALA A 89 20.06 -7.43 9.91
C ALA A 89 18.68 -7.79 10.49
N THR A 90 17.93 -8.66 9.81
CA THR A 90 16.59 -9.07 10.27
C THR A 90 16.67 -10.09 11.42
N LYS A 91 17.76 -10.87 11.54
CA LYS A 91 18.00 -11.82 12.64
C LYS A 91 18.45 -11.17 13.95
N THR A 92 19.07 -9.99 13.88
CA THR A 92 19.50 -9.23 15.07
C THR A 92 18.39 -8.49 15.80
N VAL A 93 17.17 -8.44 15.22
CA VAL A 93 16.02 -7.67 15.74
C VAL A 93 14.88 -8.59 16.22
N SER A 94 15.05 -9.91 16.12
CA SER A 94 14.14 -10.95 16.62
C SER A 94 14.67 -11.59 17.90
#